data_AF-A0A9Q1DD20-F1
#
_entry.id   AF-A0A9Q1DD20-F1
#
_cell.length_a   1.000
_cell.length_b   1.000
_cell.length_c   1.000
_cell.angle_alpha   90.00
_cell.angle_beta   90.00
_cell.angle_gamma   90.00
#
_symmetry.space_group_name_H-M   'P 1'
#
loop_
_entity.id
_entity.type
_entity.pdbx_description
1 polymer ?
#
loop_
_entity_poly.entity_id
_entity_poly.type
_entity_poly.pdbx_seq_one_letter_code
_entity_poly.pdbx_strand_id
1 'polypeptide(L)'
;MAMIYPFMQSLREAPFPAPGHTVKIKSFIPESGTEMISLTRPLDSWLEHVDFSTLFRCLGHEEVLQVFASTVLERRIVFIAEELGTLSQVINAVAALLYPFTWQHTFIPIVPEILIDVVMAPTPFLLGVQKRLLEYVTDQPDLCDLLVVDLSEGVKNPFIVSIGDEKNILPPKFREEILQALSARKDNSSECIYICFLIKYIFCGKSQLCTCRIRAV
;
A
#
# COMPACT_ATOMS: atom_id res chain seq x y z
N MET A 1 32.42 8.52 -12.90
CA MET A 1 32.00 8.42 -11.47
C MET A 1 32.07 9.74 -10.69
N ALA A 2 32.69 10.82 -11.18
CA ALA A 2 32.93 12.03 -10.38
C ALA A 2 31.78 13.08 -10.31
N MET A 3 30.68 12.92 -11.06
CA MET A 3 29.66 13.98 -11.21
C MET A 3 28.38 13.78 -10.41
N ILE A 4 28.10 12.56 -9.93
CA ILE A 4 26.98 12.31 -9.02
C ILE A 4 27.31 12.70 -7.58
N TYR A 5 28.59 12.64 -7.22
CA TYR A 5 29.04 12.92 -5.86
C TYR A 5 28.75 14.37 -5.41
N PRO A 6 29.02 15.43 -6.20
CA PRO A 6 28.67 16.80 -5.83
C PRO A 6 27.16 17.01 -5.64
N PHE A 7 26.34 16.36 -6.47
CA PHE A 7 24.89 16.39 -6.34
C PHE A 7 24.44 15.72 -5.02
N MET A 8 24.90 14.49 -4.77
CA MET A 8 24.57 13.74 -3.55
C MET A 8 25.08 14.44 -2.28
N GLN A 9 26.26 15.05 -2.35
CA GLN A 9 26.81 15.85 -1.27
C GLN A 9 25.94 17.08 -0.99
N SER A 10 25.56 17.82 -2.03
CA SER A 10 24.69 19.00 -1.90
C SER A 10 23.29 18.62 -1.37
N LEU A 11 22.74 17.49 -1.79
CA LEU A 11 21.48 16.95 -1.27
C LEU A 11 21.57 16.59 0.21
N ARG A 12 22.68 15.97 0.64
CA ARG A 12 22.91 15.58 2.03
C ARG A 12 23.16 16.78 2.95
N GLU A 13 23.84 17.81 2.46
CA GLU A 13 24.17 19.01 3.22
C GLU A 13 23.01 20.02 3.28
N ALA A 14 22.05 19.93 2.36
CA ALA A 14 20.87 20.79 2.39
C ALA A 14 19.99 20.49 3.62
N PRO A 15 19.41 21.52 4.25
CA PRO A 15 18.48 21.32 5.36
C PRO A 15 17.24 20.57 4.86
N PHE A 16 16.73 19.63 5.67
CA PHE A 16 15.51 18.92 5.33
C PHE A 16 14.33 19.91 5.25
N PRO A 17 13.64 20.02 4.10
CA PRO A 17 12.59 21.01 3.91
C PRO A 17 11.39 20.80 4.85
N ALA A 18 10.78 21.88 5.30
CA ALA A 18 9.46 21.85 5.92
C ALA A 18 8.40 21.44 4.87
N PRO A 19 7.23 20.90 5.26
CA PRO A 19 6.16 20.57 4.31
C PRO A 19 5.80 21.76 3.43
N GLY A 20 5.61 21.54 2.13
CA GLY A 20 5.34 22.56 1.12
C GLY A 20 6.55 23.40 0.68
N HIS A 21 7.73 23.20 1.27
CA HIS A 21 8.92 23.99 0.95
C HIS A 21 9.84 23.28 -0.05
N THR A 22 10.53 24.09 -0.85
CA THR A 22 11.42 23.63 -1.93
C THR A 22 12.88 23.86 -1.57
N VAL A 23 13.71 22.83 -1.72
CA VAL A 23 15.17 22.91 -1.71
C VAL A 23 15.67 22.96 -3.15
N LYS A 24 16.66 23.82 -3.42
CA LYS A 24 17.29 23.95 -4.73
C LYS A 24 18.71 23.42 -4.67
N ILE A 25 19.02 22.42 -5.48
CA ILE A 25 20.30 21.71 -5.48
C ILE A 25 20.97 21.92 -6.82
N LYS A 26 22.25 22.27 -6.80
CA LYS A 26 23.05 22.36 -8.02
C LYS A 26 23.49 20.96 -8.44
N SER A 27 23.16 20.57 -9.65
CA SER A 27 23.60 19.32 -10.26
C SER A 27 24.36 19.61 -11.53
N PHE A 28 25.42 18.86 -11.81
CA PHE A 28 26.09 18.93 -13.10
C PHE A 28 25.61 17.75 -13.96
N ILE A 29 24.89 18.06 -15.03
CA ILE A 29 24.36 17.07 -15.97
C ILE A 29 25.28 17.08 -17.20
N PRO A 30 25.80 15.92 -17.65
CA PRO A 30 26.51 15.83 -18.92
C PRO A 30 25.67 16.46 -20.03
N GLU A 31 26.30 17.19 -20.95
CA GLU A 31 25.66 17.90 -22.08
C GLU A 31 24.90 19.19 -21.73
N SER A 32 24.26 19.30 -20.56
CA SER A 32 23.51 20.51 -20.15
C SER A 32 24.25 21.47 -19.21
N GLY A 33 25.36 21.04 -18.59
CA GLY A 33 26.14 21.86 -17.67
C GLY A 33 25.58 21.87 -16.24
N THR A 34 25.75 23.00 -15.52
CA THR A 34 25.26 23.13 -14.14
C THR A 34 23.79 23.55 -14.14
N GLU A 35 22.90 22.65 -13.73
CA GLU A 35 21.48 22.90 -13.58
C GLU A 35 21.06 22.99 -12.10
N MET A 36 19.93 23.64 -11.85
CA MET A 36 19.34 23.78 -10.53
C MET A 36 18.10 22.90 -10.41
N ILE A 37 18.24 21.77 -9.72
CA ILE A 37 17.15 20.84 -9.46
C ILE A 37 16.37 21.34 -8.24
N SER A 38 15.06 21.52 -8.39
CA SER A 38 14.16 21.95 -7.32
C SER A 38 13.39 20.76 -6.77
N LEU A 39 13.55 20.47 -5.48
CA LEU A 39 12.88 19.37 -4.78
C LEU A 39 11.94 19.95 -3.73
N THR A 40 10.64 19.75 -3.90
CA THR A 40 9.62 20.24 -2.98
C THR A 40 9.16 19.10 -2.07
N ARG A 41 9.12 19.35 -0.76
CA ARG A 41 8.44 18.42 0.15
C ARG A 41 6.93 18.63 0.04
N PRO A 42 6.12 17.58 -0.17
CA PRO A 42 4.67 17.71 -0.16
C PRO A 42 4.13 18.25 1.17
N LEU A 43 2.95 18.84 1.12
CA LEU A 43 2.20 19.25 2.32
C LEU A 43 1.70 18.03 3.10
N ASP A 44 1.26 17.00 2.38
CA ASP A 44 0.82 15.72 2.93
C ASP A 44 1.51 14.59 2.13
N SER A 45 2.43 13.88 2.77
CA SER A 45 3.22 12.83 2.12
C SER A 45 2.51 11.48 2.04
N TRP A 46 1.29 11.35 2.61
CA TRP A 46 0.66 10.04 2.78
C TRP A 46 0.25 9.37 1.47
N LEU A 47 -0.17 10.13 0.45
CA LEU A 47 -0.72 9.58 -0.80
C LEU A 47 0.12 9.90 -2.05
N GLU A 48 1.17 10.73 -1.94
CA GLU A 48 1.88 11.25 -3.13
C GLU A 48 2.73 10.19 -3.86
N HIS A 49 3.14 9.13 -3.15
CA HIS A 49 4.00 8.08 -3.70
C HIS A 49 3.28 6.76 -3.96
N VAL A 50 1.96 6.74 -3.75
CA VAL A 50 1.18 5.51 -3.83
C VAL A 50 0.43 5.50 -5.16
N ASP A 51 0.79 4.54 -6.00
CA ASP A 51 0.07 4.28 -7.24
C ASP A 51 -0.91 3.10 -7.04
N PHE A 52 -2.19 3.39 -7.18
CA PHE A 52 -3.25 2.39 -7.10
C PHE A 52 -3.50 1.66 -8.44
N SER A 53 -2.89 2.13 -9.55
CA SER A 53 -3.09 1.53 -10.87
C SER A 53 -2.78 0.03 -10.87
N THR A 54 -1.66 -0.35 -10.27
CA THR A 54 -1.21 -1.73 -10.16
C THR A 54 -2.16 -2.59 -9.29
N LEU A 55 -2.71 -2.03 -8.20
CA LEU A 55 -3.70 -2.72 -7.38
C LEU A 55 -4.94 -3.10 -8.20
N PHE A 56 -5.50 -2.14 -8.95
CA PHE A 56 -6.70 -2.36 -9.76
C PHE A 56 -6.45 -3.13 -11.05
N ARG A 57 -5.19 -3.20 -11.50
CA ARG A 57 -4.78 -4.10 -12.58
C ARG A 57 -4.74 -5.56 -12.10
N CYS A 58 -4.27 -5.80 -10.88
CA CYS A 58 -4.13 -7.14 -10.32
C CYS A 58 -5.44 -7.69 -9.73
N LEU A 59 -6.28 -6.82 -9.13
CA LEU A 59 -7.48 -7.20 -8.41
C LEU A 59 -8.70 -6.44 -8.91
N GLY A 60 -9.83 -7.14 -9.03
CA GLY A 60 -11.12 -6.51 -9.30
C GLY A 60 -11.64 -5.75 -8.08
N HIS A 61 -12.67 -4.93 -8.27
CA HIS A 61 -13.22 -4.07 -7.22
C HIS A 61 -13.71 -4.85 -6.00
N GLU A 62 -14.29 -6.03 -6.22
CA GLU A 62 -14.80 -6.89 -5.14
C GLU A 62 -13.66 -7.50 -4.33
N GLU A 63 -12.58 -7.92 -5.01
CA GLU A 63 -11.38 -8.45 -4.38
C GLU A 63 -10.63 -7.37 -3.59
N VAL A 64 -10.50 -6.17 -4.15
CA VAL A 64 -9.94 -5.01 -3.44
C VAL A 64 -10.73 -4.72 -2.17
N LEU A 65 -12.06 -4.81 -2.23
CA LEU A 65 -12.91 -4.56 -1.07
C LEU A 65 -12.76 -5.63 0.02
N GLN A 66 -12.59 -6.90 -0.36
CA GLN A 66 -12.31 -8.00 0.57
C GLN A 66 -10.93 -7.87 1.22
N VAL A 67 -9.92 -7.46 0.45
CA VAL A 67 -8.58 -7.15 0.97
C VAL A 67 -8.65 -5.97 1.93
N PHE A 68 -9.35 -4.90 1.57
CA PHE A 68 -9.57 -3.74 2.43
C PHE A 68 -10.27 -4.15 3.74
N ALA A 69 -11.36 -4.92 3.66
CA ALA A 69 -12.10 -5.40 4.83
C ALA A 69 -11.21 -6.25 5.76
N SER A 70 -10.41 -7.14 5.18
CA SER A 70 -9.45 -7.97 5.92
C SER A 70 -8.35 -7.13 6.57
N THR A 71 -7.92 -6.06 5.90
CA THR A 71 -6.93 -5.11 6.43
C THR A 71 -7.53 -4.30 7.58
N VAL A 72 -8.78 -3.85 7.49
CA VAL A 72 -9.47 -3.13 8.57
C VAL A 72 -9.68 -4.01 9.81
N LEU A 73 -9.84 -5.34 9.62
CA LEU A 73 -9.87 -6.31 10.72
C LEU A 73 -8.50 -6.70 11.26
N GLU A 74 -7.43 -6.08 10.78
CA GLU A 74 -6.05 -6.41 11.18
C GLU A 74 -5.75 -7.91 11.02
N ARG A 75 -6.10 -8.50 9.87
CA ARG A 75 -5.79 -9.91 9.57
C ARG A 75 -4.32 -10.13 9.18
N ARG A 76 -3.90 -11.39 9.18
CA ARG A 76 -2.62 -11.81 8.57
C ARG A 76 -2.82 -11.91 7.06
N ILE A 77 -2.15 -11.06 6.27
CA ILE A 77 -2.32 -11.02 4.81
C ILE A 77 -0.96 -11.18 4.12
N VAL A 78 -0.87 -12.17 3.22
CA VAL A 78 0.29 -12.36 2.34
C VAL A 78 -0.14 -12.13 0.90
N PHE A 79 0.57 -11.24 0.22
CA PHE A 79 0.45 -11.03 -1.22
C PHE A 79 1.55 -11.80 -1.93
N ILE A 80 1.20 -12.43 -3.04
CA ILE A 80 2.07 -13.27 -3.84
C ILE A 80 2.16 -12.68 -5.24
N ALA A 81 3.36 -12.47 -5.77
CA ALA A 81 3.55 -12.07 -7.15
C ALA A 81 4.91 -12.52 -7.69
N GLU A 82 5.05 -12.55 -9.01
CA GLU A 82 6.34 -12.80 -9.68
C GLU A 82 7.24 -11.57 -9.62
N GLU A 83 6.66 -10.39 -9.88
CA GLU A 83 7.39 -9.12 -9.94
C GLU A 83 7.41 -8.41 -8.58
N LEU A 84 8.61 -8.03 -8.13
CA LEU A 84 8.81 -7.24 -6.91
C LEU A 84 8.16 -5.85 -6.97
N GLY A 85 8.12 -5.25 -8.17
CA GLY A 85 7.47 -3.96 -8.39
C GLY A 85 5.97 -4.04 -8.08
N THR A 86 5.31 -5.11 -8.52
CA THR A 86 3.89 -5.37 -8.26
C THR A 86 3.63 -5.54 -6.77
N LEU A 87 4.40 -6.39 -6.07
CA LEU A 87 4.27 -6.57 -4.61
C LEU A 87 4.38 -5.22 -3.87
N SER A 88 5.44 -4.47 -4.14
CA SER A 88 5.68 -3.19 -3.47
C SER A 88 4.54 -2.21 -3.71
N GLN A 89 4.11 -2.02 -4.95
CA GLN A 89 3.06 -1.05 -5.28
C GLN A 89 1.71 -1.45 -4.67
N VAL A 90 1.31 -2.71 -4.79
CA VAL A 90 0.02 -3.19 -4.29
C VAL A 90 -0.05 -3.10 -2.76
N ILE A 91 0.99 -3.53 -2.05
CA ILE A 91 0.98 -3.54 -0.58
C ILE A 91 0.98 -2.12 -0.02
N ASN A 92 1.73 -1.20 -0.63
CA ASN A 92 1.67 0.21 -0.25
C ASN A 92 0.29 0.82 -0.58
N ALA A 93 -0.32 0.45 -1.70
CA ALA A 93 -1.68 0.87 -2.05
C ALA A 93 -2.72 0.37 -1.03
N VAL A 94 -2.65 -0.89 -0.61
CA VAL A 94 -3.53 -1.45 0.42
C VAL A 94 -3.36 -0.74 1.76
N ALA A 95 -2.12 -0.47 2.19
CA ALA A 95 -1.88 0.30 3.40
C ALA A 95 -2.43 1.74 3.30
N ALA A 96 -2.34 2.36 2.13
CA ALA A 96 -2.86 3.70 1.88
C ALA A 96 -4.39 3.78 1.86
N LEU A 97 -5.09 2.70 1.48
CA LEU A 97 -6.55 2.62 1.57
C LEU A 97 -7.07 2.82 2.99
N LEU A 98 -6.24 2.60 4.01
CA LEU A 98 -6.62 2.81 5.40
C LEU A 98 -6.76 4.29 5.78
N TYR A 99 -6.27 5.24 4.98
CA TYR A 99 -6.29 6.65 5.34
C TYR A 99 -7.68 7.12 5.82
N PRO A 100 -7.77 7.86 6.95
CA PRO A 100 -6.69 8.47 7.72
C PRO A 100 -6.04 7.55 8.76
N PHE A 101 -6.45 6.28 8.81
CA PHE A 101 -5.82 5.25 9.64
C PHE A 101 -4.50 4.79 9.02
N THR A 102 -3.69 4.17 9.87
CA THR A 102 -2.35 3.74 9.51
C THR A 102 -2.17 2.34 10.05
N TRP A 103 -1.68 1.42 9.22
CA TRP A 103 -1.37 0.07 9.66
C TRP A 103 -0.38 0.11 10.82
N GLN A 104 -0.67 -0.59 11.92
CA GLN A 104 0.14 -0.53 13.15
C GLN A 104 1.05 -1.74 13.36
N HIS A 105 0.89 -2.79 12.56
CA HIS A 105 1.58 -4.07 12.77
C HIS A 105 2.70 -4.28 11.76
N THR A 106 3.25 -5.50 11.70
CA THR A 106 4.34 -5.84 10.77
C THR A 106 3.93 -5.55 9.34
N PHE A 107 4.76 -4.80 8.63
CA PHE A 107 4.55 -4.40 7.24
C PHE A 107 5.86 -4.59 6.48
N ILE A 108 5.90 -5.57 5.59
CA ILE A 108 7.09 -5.90 4.79
C ILE A 108 6.65 -6.11 3.33
N PRO A 109 6.71 -5.05 2.49
CA PRO A 109 6.25 -5.12 1.10
C PRO A 109 6.97 -6.16 0.24
N ILE A 110 8.22 -6.49 0.60
CA ILE A 110 9.00 -7.54 -0.05
C ILE A 110 9.77 -8.27 1.05
N VAL A 111 9.35 -9.49 1.36
CA VAL A 111 10.01 -10.39 2.31
C VAL A 111 11.19 -11.07 1.62
N PRO A 112 12.43 -10.83 2.07
CA PRO A 112 13.57 -11.61 1.62
C PRO A 112 13.43 -13.07 2.04
N GLU A 113 13.94 -14.00 1.24
CA GLU A 113 13.86 -15.44 1.51
C GLU A 113 14.44 -15.84 2.87
N ILE A 114 15.53 -15.21 3.31
CA ILE A 114 16.13 -15.45 4.63
C ILE A 114 15.22 -15.06 5.81
N LEU A 115 14.19 -14.24 5.56
CA LEU A 115 13.20 -13.81 6.55
C LEU A 115 11.82 -14.43 6.32
N ILE A 116 11.71 -15.46 5.47
CA ILE A 116 10.40 -16.03 5.11
C ILE A 116 9.63 -16.54 6.33
N ASP A 117 10.32 -16.97 7.38
CA ASP A 117 9.74 -17.42 8.66
C ASP A 117 8.84 -16.39 9.34
N VAL A 118 8.93 -15.11 8.96
CA VAL A 118 8.03 -14.05 9.46
C VAL A 118 6.54 -14.36 9.17
N VAL A 119 6.23 -15.18 8.16
CA VAL A 119 4.86 -15.62 7.86
C VAL A 119 4.23 -16.44 9.00
N MET A 120 5.06 -17.03 9.86
CA MET A 120 4.61 -17.79 11.04
C MET A 120 4.26 -16.90 12.24
N ALA A 121 4.40 -15.59 12.13
CA ALA A 121 4.07 -14.69 13.23
C ALA A 121 2.57 -14.82 13.61
N PRO A 122 2.24 -14.92 14.91
CA PRO A 122 0.86 -15.01 15.37
C PRO A 122 0.14 -13.65 15.35
N THR A 123 0.89 -12.56 15.18
CA THR A 123 0.35 -11.20 15.12
C THR A 123 -0.07 -10.82 13.71
N PRO A 124 -0.99 -9.87 13.53
CA PRO A 124 -1.33 -9.33 12.22
C PRO A 124 -0.11 -8.87 11.43
N PHE A 125 -0.16 -9.01 10.10
CA PHE A 125 0.88 -8.52 9.21
C PHE A 125 0.35 -8.26 7.80
N LEU A 126 1.08 -7.41 7.07
CA LEU A 126 0.98 -7.28 5.62
C LEU A 126 2.34 -7.64 5.02
N LEU A 127 2.41 -8.75 4.29
CA LEU A 127 3.65 -9.27 3.73
C LEU A 127 3.54 -9.44 2.21
N GLY A 128 4.61 -9.13 1.49
CA GLY A 128 4.75 -9.45 0.08
C GLY A 128 5.81 -10.52 -0.13
N VAL A 129 5.43 -11.63 -0.74
CA VAL A 129 6.29 -12.79 -0.92
C VAL A 129 6.39 -13.11 -2.41
N GLN A 130 7.61 -13.38 -2.89
CA GLN A 130 7.81 -13.82 -4.27
C GLN A 130 7.12 -15.17 -4.51
N LYS A 131 6.48 -15.32 -5.67
CA LYS A 131 5.73 -16.54 -6.04
C LYS A 131 6.52 -17.84 -5.93
N ARG A 132 7.83 -17.82 -6.12
CA ARG A 132 8.69 -19.00 -5.93
C ARG A 132 8.67 -19.59 -4.51
N LEU A 133 8.26 -18.79 -3.52
CA LEU A 133 8.15 -19.19 -2.11
C LEU A 133 6.69 -19.49 -1.72
N LEU A 134 5.75 -19.52 -2.67
CA LEU A 134 4.32 -19.73 -2.40
C LEU A 134 4.08 -21.04 -1.63
N GLU A 135 4.70 -22.14 -2.07
CA GLU A 135 4.55 -23.45 -1.44
C GLU A 135 4.93 -23.39 0.05
N TYR A 136 6.00 -22.67 0.38
CA TYR A 136 6.41 -22.48 1.77
C TYR A 136 5.35 -21.75 2.61
N VAL A 137 4.65 -20.76 2.03
CA VAL A 137 3.59 -20.01 2.73
C VAL A 137 2.36 -20.90 2.92
N THR A 138 1.99 -21.71 1.93
CA THR A 138 0.79 -22.56 1.98
C THR A 138 0.97 -23.83 2.81
N ASP A 139 2.20 -24.31 2.97
CA ASP A 139 2.52 -25.50 3.77
C ASP A 139 2.56 -25.23 5.28
N GLN A 140 2.32 -23.99 5.70
CA GLN A 140 2.32 -23.63 7.12
C GLN A 140 1.17 -24.32 7.88
N PRO A 141 1.43 -24.85 9.08
CA PRO A 141 0.45 -25.64 9.82
C PRO A 141 -0.70 -24.80 10.40
N ASP A 142 -0.51 -23.49 10.55
CA ASP A 142 -1.51 -22.54 11.05
C ASP A 142 -1.88 -21.52 9.98
N LEU A 143 -2.91 -21.84 9.21
CA LEU A 143 -3.52 -20.94 8.22
C LEU A 143 -4.78 -20.23 8.77
N CYS A 144 -5.08 -20.37 10.05
CA CYS A 144 -6.24 -19.69 10.64
C CYS A 144 -6.08 -18.17 10.49
N ASP A 145 -7.11 -17.45 10.05
CA ASP A 145 -7.04 -15.99 9.86
C ASP A 145 -5.93 -15.49 8.91
N LEU A 146 -5.37 -16.37 8.06
CA LEU A 146 -4.41 -16.02 7.01
C LEU A 146 -5.14 -15.86 5.67
N LEU A 147 -5.00 -14.69 5.07
CA LEU A 147 -5.44 -14.42 3.71
C LEU A 147 -4.22 -14.45 2.77
N VAL A 148 -4.23 -15.31 1.75
CA VAL A 148 -3.18 -15.36 0.73
C VAL A 148 -3.75 -14.92 -0.61
N VAL A 149 -3.18 -13.86 -1.18
CA VAL A 149 -3.67 -13.19 -2.39
C VAL A 149 -2.63 -13.27 -3.50
N ASP A 150 -2.95 -13.95 -4.60
CA ASP A 150 -2.16 -13.98 -5.83
C ASP A 150 -2.44 -12.73 -6.67
N LEU A 151 -1.38 -12.00 -6.97
CA LEU A 151 -1.38 -10.80 -7.81
C LEU A 151 -0.87 -11.07 -9.23
N SER A 152 -0.65 -12.35 -9.60
CA SER A 152 -0.25 -12.74 -10.94
C SER A 152 -1.31 -12.36 -11.98
N GLU A 153 -0.87 -11.89 -13.15
CA GLU A 153 -1.78 -11.49 -14.22
C GLU A 153 -2.60 -12.70 -14.73
N GLY A 154 -3.90 -12.48 -14.98
CA GLY A 154 -4.80 -13.48 -15.58
C GLY A 154 -5.33 -14.55 -14.61
N VAL A 155 -5.06 -14.45 -13.31
CA VAL A 155 -5.63 -15.35 -12.30
C VAL A 155 -7.13 -15.07 -12.14
N LYS A 156 -7.96 -16.11 -12.28
CA LYS A 156 -9.43 -16.00 -12.16
C LYS A 156 -9.91 -15.86 -10.71
N ASN A 157 -9.20 -16.47 -9.76
CA ASN A 157 -9.49 -16.39 -8.34
C ASN A 157 -8.19 -16.05 -7.60
N PRO A 158 -7.99 -14.78 -7.20
CA PRO A 158 -6.73 -14.37 -6.57
C PRO A 158 -6.60 -14.88 -5.14
N PHE A 159 -7.68 -15.29 -4.46
CA PHE A 159 -7.59 -15.80 -3.10
C PHE A 159 -7.19 -17.28 -3.10
N ILE A 160 -5.91 -17.56 -2.80
CA ILE A 160 -5.36 -18.91 -2.67
C ILE A 160 -5.80 -19.53 -1.35
N VAL A 161 -5.70 -18.76 -0.27
CA VAL A 161 -6.20 -19.11 1.07
C VAL A 161 -7.16 -18.01 1.49
N SER A 162 -8.36 -18.39 1.92
CA SER A 162 -9.37 -17.48 2.44
C SER A 162 -10.03 -18.06 3.69
N ILE A 163 -10.59 -17.16 4.49
CA ILE A 163 -11.26 -17.44 5.77
C ILE A 163 -12.75 -17.67 5.53
N GLY A 164 -13.31 -17.10 4.44
CA GLY A 164 -14.65 -17.37 3.93
C GLY A 164 -15.72 -16.36 4.37
N ASP A 165 -15.38 -15.44 5.28
CA ASP A 165 -16.26 -14.38 5.76
C ASP A 165 -15.94 -13.00 5.18
N GLU A 166 -14.95 -12.88 4.29
CA GLU A 166 -14.45 -11.59 3.77
C GLU A 166 -15.56 -10.76 3.14
N LYS A 167 -16.47 -11.44 2.44
CA LYS A 167 -17.67 -10.87 1.82
C LYS A 167 -18.77 -10.55 2.83
N ASN A 168 -18.57 -10.63 4.13
CA ASN A 168 -19.60 -10.33 5.14
C ASN A 168 -19.07 -9.43 6.25
N ILE A 169 -17.76 -9.13 6.27
CA ILE A 169 -17.14 -8.22 7.24
C ILE A 169 -17.80 -6.84 7.22
N LEU A 170 -17.97 -6.27 6.02
CA LEU A 170 -18.52 -4.92 5.86
C LEU A 170 -20.05 -4.95 5.75
N PRO A 171 -20.76 -4.02 6.44
CA PRO A 171 -22.20 -3.86 6.28
C PRO A 171 -22.61 -3.68 4.81
N PRO A 172 -23.73 -4.27 4.35
CA PRO A 172 -24.08 -4.34 2.93
C PRO A 172 -24.21 -2.95 2.28
N LYS A 173 -24.82 -1.99 2.98
CA LYS A 173 -24.92 -0.60 2.50
C LYS A 173 -23.56 0.04 2.26
N PHE A 174 -22.64 -0.13 3.22
CA PHE A 174 -21.29 0.43 3.14
C PHE A 174 -20.49 -0.21 1.99
N ARG A 175 -20.68 -1.52 1.78
CA ARG A 175 -20.08 -2.25 0.67
C ARG A 175 -20.57 -1.72 -0.68
N GLU A 176 -21.88 -1.59 -0.85
CA GLU A 176 -22.49 -1.08 -2.08
C GLU A 176 -21.98 0.33 -2.41
N GLU A 177 -21.90 1.21 -1.41
CA GLU A 177 -21.36 2.57 -1.58
C GLU A 177 -19.89 2.56 -2.01
N ILE A 178 -19.04 1.73 -1.40
CA ILE A 178 -17.62 1.62 -1.80
C ILE A 178 -17.50 1.02 -3.19
N LEU A 179 -18.21 -0.06 -3.50
CA LEU A 179 -18.19 -0.68 -4.83
C LEU A 179 -18.66 0.30 -5.91
N GLN A 180 -19.69 1.08 -5.62
CA GLN A 180 -20.15 2.12 -6.53
C GLN A 180 -19.06 3.17 -6.76
N ALA A 181 -18.41 3.66 -5.70
CA ALA A 181 -17.32 4.61 -5.80
C ALA A 181 -16.10 4.04 -6.58
N LEU A 182 -15.77 2.77 -6.34
CA LEU A 182 -14.73 2.03 -7.04
C LEU A 182 -15.05 1.90 -8.54
N SER A 183 -16.29 1.55 -8.89
CA SER A 183 -16.73 1.39 -10.29
C SER A 183 -16.84 2.72 -11.06
N ALA A 184 -17.07 3.83 -10.35
CA ALA A 184 -17.18 5.16 -10.93
C ALA A 184 -15.82 5.79 -11.25
N ARG A 185 -14.71 5.16 -10.84
CA ARG A 185 -13.35 5.62 -11.08
C ARG A 185 -13.08 5.74 -12.58
N LYS A 186 -12.59 6.91 -13.01
CA LYS A 186 -11.84 7.05 -14.26
C LYS A 186 -10.38 6.74 -13.95
N ASP A 187 -9.65 6.15 -14.90
CA ASP A 187 -8.34 5.51 -14.73
C ASP A 187 -7.22 6.32 -14.03
N ASN A 188 -7.45 7.58 -13.68
CA ASN A 188 -6.51 8.44 -12.98
C ASN A 188 -6.28 8.02 -11.51
N SER A 189 -5.00 7.96 -11.13
CA SER A 189 -4.49 7.62 -9.80
C SER A 189 -4.94 8.58 -8.68
N SER A 190 -5.32 9.81 -9.02
CA SER A 190 -5.81 10.83 -8.09
C SER A 190 -7.23 10.60 -7.56
N GLU A 191 -8.01 9.68 -8.13
CA GLU A 191 -9.38 9.40 -7.67
C GLU A 191 -9.47 8.40 -6.51
N CYS A 192 -8.41 7.62 -6.24
CA CYS A 192 -8.37 6.75 -5.06
C CYS A 192 -8.27 7.54 -3.74
N ILE A 193 -7.90 8.82 -3.85
CA ILE A 193 -8.04 9.80 -2.79
C ILE A 193 -9.51 9.95 -2.37
N TYR A 194 -10.50 9.76 -3.27
CA TYR A 194 -11.92 9.81 -2.91
C TYR A 194 -12.35 8.63 -2.03
N ILE A 195 -11.79 7.43 -2.20
CA ILE A 195 -12.06 6.29 -1.32
C ILE A 195 -11.51 6.59 0.07
N CYS A 196 -10.27 7.11 0.13
CA CYS A 196 -9.66 7.58 1.37
C CYS A 196 -10.50 8.70 2.02
N PHE A 197 -11.07 9.61 1.23
CA PHE A 197 -12.00 10.64 1.71
C PHE A 197 -13.34 10.08 2.15
N LEU A 198 -13.88 9.05 1.49
CA LEU A 198 -15.13 8.38 1.86
C LEU A 198 -14.96 7.66 3.19
N ILE A 199 -13.86 6.91 3.35
CA ILE A 199 -13.47 6.28 4.61
C ILE A 199 -13.27 7.34 5.70
N LYS A 200 -12.56 8.44 5.40
CA LYS A 200 -12.44 9.59 6.31
C LYS A 200 -13.81 10.18 6.68
N TYR A 201 -14.71 10.39 5.72
CA TYR A 201 -16.02 10.97 5.97
C TYR A 201 -16.90 10.06 6.83
N ILE A 202 -16.86 8.75 6.57
CA ILE A 202 -17.70 7.75 7.24
C ILE A 202 -17.18 7.43 8.64
N PHE A 203 -15.86 7.27 8.81
CA PHE A 203 -15.28 6.90 10.11
C PHE A 203 -14.91 8.10 11.00
N CYS A 204 -14.57 9.26 10.42
CA CYS A 204 -14.13 10.43 11.21
C CYS A 204 -15.28 11.39 11.54
N GLY A 205 -16.43 11.28 10.85
CA GLY A 205 -17.47 12.30 10.88
C GLY A 205 -16.90 13.68 10.48
N LYS A 206 -17.70 14.74 10.54
CA LYS A 206 -17.28 16.13 10.20
C LYS A 206 -16.19 16.73 11.12
N SER A 207 -15.49 15.93 11.91
CA SER A 207 -14.54 16.36 12.93
C SER A 207 -13.12 16.36 12.36
N GLN A 208 -12.53 17.54 12.21
CA GLN A 208 -11.28 17.78 11.47
C GLN A 208 -9.98 17.32 12.19
N LEU A 209 -10.05 16.60 13.30
CA LEU A 209 -8.88 16.08 14.02
C LEU A 209 -9.23 14.77 14.72
N CYS A 210 -9.03 13.64 14.06
CA CYS A 210 -8.95 12.37 14.75
C CYS A 210 -7.77 11.56 14.22
N THR A 211 -6.67 11.57 14.96
CA THR A 211 -5.77 10.41 15.02
C THR A 211 -6.50 9.28 15.74
N CYS A 212 -7.53 8.72 15.13
CA CYS A 212 -8.19 7.54 15.68
C CYS A 212 -7.25 6.36 15.41
N ARG A 213 -6.72 5.74 16.47
CA ARG A 213 -6.28 4.35 16.39
C ARG A 213 -7.54 3.51 16.30
N ILE A 214 -7.66 2.66 15.28
CA ILE A 214 -8.53 1.50 15.39
C ILE A 214 -7.90 0.66 16.49
N ARG A 215 -8.47 0.68 17.70
CA ARG A 215 -8.35 -0.47 18.57
C ARG A 215 -9.43 -1.42 18.09
N ALA A 216 -9.04 -2.43 17.32
CA ALA A 216 -9.83 -3.64 17.25
C ALA A 216 -10.03 -4.13 18.70
N VAL A 217 -11.26 -4.49 19.00
CA VAL A 217 -11.87 -4.71 20.33
C VAL A 217 -10.94 -5.42 21.33
#